data_AF-A0A3D0VBI7-F1
#
_entry.id   AF-A0A3D0VBI7-F1
#
_cell.length_a   1.000
_cell.length_b   1.000
_cell.length_c   1.000
_cell.angle_alpha   90.00
_cell.angle_beta   90.00
_cell.angle_gamma   90.00
#
_symmetry.space_group_name_H-M   'P 1'
#
loop_
_entity.id
_entity.type
_entity.pdbx_description
1 polymer ?
#
loop_
_entity_poly.entity_id
_entity_poly.type
_entity_poly.pdbx_seq_one_letter_code
_entity_poly.pdbx_strand_id
1 'polypeptide(L)' 'VITIDHGGGLRSSFEPVDSPLTAGTLVAKGETIGTLQPGHCGSLACVHWGVRRGEAYVNPLEFVTDLRPSILLPVSPDDD' A
#
# COMPACT_ATOMS: atom_id res chain seq x y z
N VAL A 1 -5.10 2.13 -9.80
CA VAL A 1 -3.77 1.78 -9.25
C VAL A 1 -2.79 2.93 -9.47
N ILE A 2 -1.98 3.28 -8.47
CA ILE A 2 -0.78 4.12 -8.61
C ILE A 2 0.46 3.23 -8.51
N THR A 3 1.49 3.49 -9.31
CA THR A 3 2.76 2.75 -9.26
C THR A 3 3.92 3.71 -9.06
N ILE A 4 4.79 3.41 -8.10
CA ILE A 4 6.00 4.15 -7.78
C ILE A 4 7.20 3.33 -8.24
N ASP A 5 8.01 3.90 -9.12
CA ASP A 5 9.32 3.36 -9.49
C ASP A 5 10.36 3.87 -8.49
N HIS A 6 10.98 2.96 -7.75
CA HIS A 6 12.01 3.27 -6.75
C HIS A 6 13.42 3.28 -7.36
N GLY A 7 13.54 3.04 -8.67
CA GLY A 7 14.79 2.77 -9.35
C GLY A 7 15.27 1.33 -9.16
N GLY A 8 16.32 0.95 -9.89
CA GLY A 8 16.90 -0.40 -9.81
C GLY A 8 15.94 -1.53 -10.19
N GLY A 9 14.91 -1.21 -10.97
CA GLY A 9 13.86 -2.15 -11.37
C GLY A 9 12.85 -2.50 -10.27
N LEU A 10 12.87 -1.81 -9.12
CA LEU A 10 11.92 -2.04 -8.03
C LEU A 10 10.71 -1.12 -8.19
N ARG A 11 9.50 -1.69 -8.22
CA ARG A 11 8.25 -0.92 -8.34
C ARG A 11 7.26 -1.34 -7.25
N SER A 12 6.62 -0.38 -6.60
CA SER A 12 5.47 -0.63 -5.71
C SER A 12 4.18 -0.15 -6.37
N SER A 13 3.09 -0.90 -6.20
CA SER A 13 1.76 -0.53 -6.68
C SER A 13 0.76 -0.50 -5.54
N PHE A 14 -0.13 0.50 -5.55
CA PHE A 14 -1.17 0.68 -4.54
C PHE A 14 -2.55 0.89 -5.18
N GLU A 15 -3.55 0.19 -4.67
CA GLU A 15 -4.95 0.36 -5.06
C GLU A 15 -5.91 -0.07 -3.95
N PRO A 16 -7.18 0.37 -3.95
CA PRO A 16 -7.71 1.47 -4.75
C PRO A 16 -7.29 2.83 -4.17
N VAL A 17 -6.66 3.68 -4.98
CA VAL A 17 -6.15 4.99 -4.56
C VAL A 17 -6.57 6.03 -5.60
N ASP A 18 -7.12 7.14 -5.12
CA ASP A 18 -7.28 8.38 -5.89
C ASP A 18 -6.05 9.26 -5.67
N SER A 19 -5.44 9.72 -6.75
CA SER A 19 -4.19 10.47 -6.69
C SER A 19 -4.24 11.67 -7.63
N PRO A 20 -3.83 12.87 -7.18
CA PRO A 20 -3.68 14.02 -8.06
C PRO A 20 -2.40 13.94 -8.91
N LEU A 21 -1.52 12.97 -8.66
CA LEU A 21 -0.23 12.86 -9.32
C LEU A 21 -0.38 12.29 -10.74
N THR A 22 0.40 12.84 -11.67
CA THR A 22 0.53 12.32 -13.03
C THR A 22 1.80 11.48 -13.18
N ALA A 23 1.81 10.57 -14.16
CA ALA A 23 2.97 9.74 -14.45
C ALA A 23 4.22 10.60 -14.74
N GLY A 24 5.35 10.21 -14.14
CA GLY A 24 6.61 10.96 -14.21
C GLY A 24 6.80 11.97 -13.08
N THR A 25 5.80 12.20 -12.23
CA THR A 25 5.98 13.00 -11.01
C THR A 25 6.98 12.32 -10.07
N LEU A 26 8.01 13.07 -9.66
CA LEU A 26 8.96 12.63 -8.63
C LEU A 26 8.30 12.76 -7.25
N VAL A 27 8.50 11.77 -6.39
CA VAL A 27 7.99 11.76 -5.02
C VAL A 27 9.10 11.42 -4.03
N ALA A 28 8.99 11.95 -2.82
CA ALA A 28 9.93 11.66 -1.73
C ALA A 28 9.38 10.61 -0.75
N LYS A 29 10.28 9.96 -0.01
CA LYS A 29 9.89 9.07 1.09
C LYS A 29 9.06 9.86 2.13
N GLY A 30 7.87 9.36 2.46
CA GLY A 30 6.96 9.97 3.42
C GLY A 30 5.97 10.97 2.80
N GLU A 31 6.08 11.24 1.51
CA GLU A 31 5.11 12.06 0.78
C GLU A 31 3.78 11.32 0.58
N THR A 32 2.67 12.06 0.72
CA THR A 32 1.33 11.54 0.43
C THR A 32 1.15 11.39 -1.08
N ILE A 33 1.02 10.15 -1.56
CA ILE A 33 0.86 9.85 -2.99
C ILE A 33 -0.61 9.72 -3.43
N GLY A 34 -1.56 9.78 -2.50
CA GLY A 34 -3.00 9.69 -2.80
C GLY A 34 -3.84 9.36 -1.58
N THR A 35 -5.14 9.24 -1.79
CA THR A 35 -6.14 8.90 -0.77
C THR A 35 -6.80 7.59 -1.12
N LEU A 36 -6.97 6.72 -0.12
CA LEU A 36 -7.62 5.43 -0.30
C LEU A 36 -9.08 5.61 -0.72
N GLN A 37 -9.52 4.79 -1.68
CA GLN A 37 -10.91 4.74 -2.13
C GLN A 37 -11.62 3.50 -1.55
N PRO A 38 -12.94 3.53 -1.34
CA PRO A 38 -13.70 2.34 -0.99
C PRO A 38 -13.84 1.39 -2.19
N GLY A 39 -14.22 0.12 -1.96
CA GLY A 39 -14.82 -0.71 -3.03
C GLY A 39 -14.34 -2.16 -3.16
N HIS A 40 -13.21 -2.56 -2.55
CA HIS A 40 -12.66 -3.90 -2.80
C HIS A 40 -12.53 -4.84 -1.57
N CYS A 41 -12.58 -4.33 -0.34
CA CYS A 41 -12.61 -5.15 0.90
C CYS A 41 -13.92 -5.01 1.67
N GLY A 42 -15.05 -5.08 0.96
CA GLY A 42 -16.37 -4.96 1.58
C GLY A 42 -16.57 -3.61 2.28
N SER A 43 -16.98 -3.63 3.55
CA SER A 43 -17.21 -2.43 4.37
C SER A 43 -15.93 -1.75 4.87
N LEU A 44 -14.77 -2.39 4.74
CA LEU A 44 -13.50 -1.86 5.23
C LEU A 44 -12.74 -1.15 4.12
N ALA A 45 -12.15 0.00 4.46
CA ALA A 45 -11.16 0.64 3.62
C ALA A 45 -9.86 -0.16 3.72
N CYS A 46 -9.42 -0.75 2.60
CA CYS A 46 -8.17 -1.51 2.53
C CYS A 46 -7.30 -0.99 1.40
N VAL A 47 -5.98 -1.04 1.59
CA VAL A 47 -5.01 -0.82 0.52
C VAL A 47 -4.40 -2.16 0.11
N HIS A 48 -4.43 -2.45 -1.17
CA HIS A 48 -3.67 -3.52 -1.79
C HIS A 48 -2.30 -2.98 -2.14
N TRP A 49 -1.27 -3.64 -1.63
CA TRP A 49 0.12 -3.29 -1.90
C TRP A 49 0.80 -4.44 -2.63
N GLY A 50 1.30 -4.17 -3.83
CA GLY A 50 2.13 -5.08 -4.61
C GLY A 50 3.54 -4.54 -4.78
N VAL A 51 4.52 -5.43 -4.87
CA VAL A 51 5.91 -5.08 -5.20
C VAL A 51 6.42 -5.97 -6.33
N ARG A 52 7.08 -5.35 -7.31
CA ARG A 52 7.78 -6.04 -8.39
C ARG A 52 9.25 -5.71 -8.42
N ARG A 53 10.07 -6.70 -8.81
CA ARG A 53 11.47 -6.52 -9.22
C ARG A 53 11.60 -6.94 -10.68
N GLY A 54 11.87 -5.97 -11.55
CA GLY A 54 11.64 -6.14 -12.98
C GLY A 54 10.17 -6.47 -13.22
N GLU A 55 9.91 -7.63 -13.82
CA GLU A 55 8.56 -8.10 -14.11
C GLU A 55 8.02 -9.11 -13.08
N ALA A 56 8.85 -9.59 -12.16
CA ALA A 56 8.46 -10.58 -11.15
C ALA A 56 7.83 -9.93 -9.93
N TYR A 57 6.71 -10.46 -9.45
CA TYR A 57 6.17 -10.13 -8.14
C TYR A 57 7.02 -10.75 -7.03
N VAL A 58 7.25 -9.98 -5.97
CA VAL A 58 7.99 -10.41 -4.77
C VAL A 58 7.13 -10.16 -3.53
N ASN A 59 7.50 -10.78 -2.39
CA ASN A 59 6.77 -10.59 -1.14
C ASN A 59 6.96 -9.15 -0.61
N PRO A 60 5.90 -8.31 -0.54
CA PRO A 60 6.01 -6.93 -0.07
C PRO A 60 6.52 -6.81 1.38
N LEU A 61 6.29 -7.84 2.21
CA LEU A 61 6.70 -7.82 3.61
C LEU A 61 8.23 -7.83 3.79
N GLU A 62 8.99 -8.22 2.78
CA GLU A 62 10.47 -8.12 2.78
C GLU A 62 10.96 -6.67 2.87
N PHE A 63 10.11 -5.69 2.59
CA PHE A 63 10.45 -4.26 2.55
C PHE A 63 9.93 -3.48 3.77
N VAL A 64 9.23 -4.14 4.70
CA VAL A 64 8.77 -3.52 5.94
C VAL A 64 9.87 -3.61 6.98
N THR A 65 10.43 -2.47 7.36
CA THR A 65 11.54 -2.39 8.31
C THR A 65 11.10 -2.34 9.78
N ASP A 66 9.85 -1.97 10.03
CA ASP A 66 9.25 -1.92 11.37
C ASP A 66 8.26 -3.08 11.53
N LEU A 67 8.75 -4.18 12.10
CA LEU A 67 7.97 -5.39 12.38
C LEU A 67 7.53 -5.45 13.85
N ARG A 68 7.31 -4.30 14.49
CA ARG A 68 6.75 -4.27 15.86
C ARG A 68 5.50 -5.17 15.93
N PRO A 69 5.29 -5.89 17.03
CA PRO A 69 4.19 -6.86 17.14
C PRO A 69 2.84 -6.20 16.88
N SER A 70 1.94 -6.91 16.18
CA SER A 70 0.54 -6.52 16.06
C SER A 70 -0.07 -6.34 17.46
N ILE A 71 -0.62 -5.17 17.73
CA ILE A 71 -1.39 -4.91 18.95
C ILE A 71 -2.84 -5.25 18.63
N LEU A 72 -3.38 -6.30 19.24
CA LEU A 72 -4.80 -6.61 19.15
C LEU A 72 -5.60 -5.56 19.93
N LEU A 73 -6.58 -4.95 19.26
CA LEU A 73 -7.58 -4.16 19.96
C LEU A 73 -8.50 -5.10 20.76
N PRO A 74 -9.10 -4.63 21.87
CA PRO A 74 -10.13 -5.37 22.57
C PRO A 74 -11.26 -5.75 21.60
N VAL A 75 -11.74 -6.99 21.67
CA VAL A 75 -13.01 -7.37 21.02
C VAL A 75 -14.15 -6.58 21.66
N SER A 76 -15.03 -6.03 20.83
CA SER A 76 -16.20 -5.33 21.35
C SER A 76 -17.14 -6.38 21.97
N PRO A 77 -17.81 -6.08 23.09
CA PRO A 77 -18.68 -7.04 23.77
C PRO A 77 -19.92 -7.46 22.94
N ASP A 78 -20.14 -6.85 21.78
CA ASP A 78 -21.28 -7.11 20.90
C ASP A 78 -20.95 -8.05 19.71
N ASP A 79 -19.75 -8.64 19.67
CA ASP A 79 -19.28 -9.53 18.59
C ASP A 79 -19.53 -11.05 18.86
N ASP A 80 -20.51 -11.41 19.71
CA ASP A 80 -20.98 -12.80 19.94
C ASP A 80 -22.18 -13.18 19.04
#